data_AF-A0AA45LBJ9-F1
#
_entry.id   AF-A0AA45LBJ9-F1
#
_cell.length_a   1.000
_cell.length_b   1.000
_cell.length_c   1.000
_cell.angle_alpha   90.00
_cell.angle_beta   90.00
_cell.angle_gamma   90.00
#
_symmetry.space_group_name_H-M   'P 1'
#
loop_
_entity.id
_entity.type
_entity.pdbx_description
1 polymer ?
#
loop_
_entity_poly.entity_id
_entity_poly.type
_entity_poly.pdbx_seq_one_letter_code
_entity_poly.pdbx_strand_id
1 'polypeptide(L)'
;MSTGGLTLADRVAELREWITTGYARDLRVAAGLSQALAAQDCEVTASTVHRWETGSRLPRGRNITAYHAFLARLVERKRQGGEPDGQ
;
A
#
# COMPACT_ATOMS: atom_id res chain seq x y z
N MET A 1 25.01 12.07 10.36
CA MET A 1 24.22 11.86 9.14
C MET A 1 23.90 10.37 9.06
N SER A 2 22.67 9.98 9.42
CA SER A 2 22.18 8.61 9.21
C SER A 2 20.76 8.70 8.68
N THR A 3 20.62 9.04 7.41
CA THR A 3 19.41 8.73 6.64
C THR A 3 19.46 7.24 6.32
N GLY A 4 19.19 6.41 7.34
CA GLY A 4 18.88 5.00 7.13
C GLY A 4 17.53 4.91 6.43
N GLY A 5 17.51 5.15 5.12
CA GLY A 5 16.32 4.95 4.32
C GLY A 5 15.88 3.49 4.38
N LEU A 6 14.57 3.26 4.46
CA LEU A 6 13.97 1.92 4.48
C LEU A 6 14.53 1.07 3.33
N THR A 7 15.15 -0.07 3.65
CA THR A 7 15.77 -0.94 2.66
C THR A 7 14.71 -1.65 1.82
N LEU A 8 15.10 -2.26 0.70
CA LEU A 8 14.17 -3.10 -0.05
C LEU A 8 13.62 -4.26 0.80
N ALA A 9 14.43 -4.82 1.69
CA ALA A 9 14.02 -5.90 2.57
C ALA A 9 12.92 -5.44 3.55
N ASP A 10 13.06 -4.24 4.11
CA ASP A 10 12.05 -3.64 4.99
C ASP A 10 10.73 -3.43 4.24
N ARG A 11 10.78 -2.90 3.00
CA ARG A 11 9.60 -2.73 2.16
C ARG A 11 8.91 -4.05 1.85
N VAL A 12 9.69 -5.10 1.60
CA VAL A 12 9.14 -6.45 1.37
C VAL A 12 8.43 -6.96 2.62
N ALA A 13 9.05 -6.80 3.79
CA ALA A 13 8.48 -7.26 5.06
C ALA A 13 7.17 -6.54 5.38
N GLU A 14 7.16 -5.20 5.35
CA GLU A 14 5.95 -4.40 5.61
C GLU A 14 4.85 -4.69 4.58
N LEU A 15 5.21 -4.75 3.29
CA LEU A 15 4.21 -4.99 2.25
C LEU A 15 3.58 -6.38 2.39
N ARG A 16 4.39 -7.38 2.75
CA ARG A 16 3.89 -8.73 3.02
C ARG A 16 2.95 -8.70 4.22
N GLU A 17 3.34 -8.06 5.32
CA GLU A 17 2.51 -7.94 6.50
C GLU A 17 1.16 -7.31 6.15
N TRP A 18 1.15 -6.14 5.51
CA TRP A 18 -0.07 -5.43 5.12
C TRP A 18 -0.97 -6.23 4.19
N ILE A 19 -0.39 -7.02 3.27
CA ILE A 19 -1.18 -7.91 2.42
C ILE A 19 -1.79 -9.04 3.24
N THR A 20 -0.99 -9.70 4.08
CA THR A 20 -1.45 -10.88 4.83
C THR A 20 -2.49 -10.56 5.89
N THR A 21 -2.47 -9.35 6.46
CA THR A 21 -3.45 -8.88 7.44
C THR A 21 -4.70 -8.27 6.80
N GLY A 22 -4.71 -8.08 5.47
CA GLY A 22 -5.76 -7.35 4.75
C GLY A 22 -5.62 -5.83 4.84
N TYR A 23 -4.69 -5.31 5.63
CA TYR A 23 -4.49 -3.89 5.86
C TYR A 23 -4.22 -3.08 4.57
N ALA A 24 -3.55 -3.68 3.58
CA ALA A 24 -3.33 -3.05 2.27
C ALA A 24 -4.65 -2.68 1.57
N ARG A 25 -5.63 -3.58 1.61
CA ARG A 25 -6.97 -3.35 1.06
C ARG A 25 -7.70 -2.28 1.88
N ASP A 26 -7.62 -2.37 3.20
CA ASP A 26 -8.32 -1.45 4.10
C ASP A 26 -7.81 -0.02 3.94
N LEU A 27 -6.51 0.18 3.82
CA LEU A 27 -5.91 1.49 3.51
C LEU A 27 -6.46 2.07 2.21
N ARG A 28 -6.51 1.25 1.15
CA ARG A 28 -7.04 1.68 -0.15
C ARG A 28 -8.52 2.06 -0.05
N VAL A 29 -9.33 1.22 0.60
CA VAL A 29 -10.78 1.44 0.73
C VAL A 29 -11.08 2.65 1.62
N ALA A 30 -10.39 2.81 2.75
CA ALA A 30 -10.52 3.97 3.63
C ALA A 30 -10.14 5.28 2.94
N ALA A 31 -9.23 5.22 1.96
CA ALA A 31 -8.90 6.36 1.11
C ALA A 31 -9.91 6.62 -0.03
N GLY A 32 -10.97 5.82 -0.15
CA GLY A 32 -11.99 5.94 -1.20
C GLY A 32 -11.51 5.50 -2.59
N LEU A 33 -10.41 4.75 -2.68
CA LEU A 33 -9.78 4.42 -3.97
C LEU A 33 -10.26 3.06 -4.48
N SER A 34 -10.54 2.96 -5.77
CA SER A 34 -10.79 1.68 -6.45
C SER A 34 -9.47 0.95 -6.74
N GLN A 35 -9.55 -0.37 -6.99
CA GLN A 35 -8.38 -1.15 -7.43
C GLN A 35 -7.81 -0.64 -8.76
N ALA A 36 -8.64 -0.07 -9.64
CA ALA A 36 -8.20 0.51 -10.91
C ALA A 36 -7.41 1.81 -10.72
N LEU A 37 -7.76 2.65 -9.74
CA LEU A 37 -6.99 3.86 -9.42
C LEU A 37 -5.64 3.49 -8.79
N ALA A 38 -5.61 2.55 -7.85
CA ALA A 38 -4.35 2.04 -7.29
C ALA A 38 -3.46 1.41 -8.37
N ALA A 39 -4.06 0.67 -9.31
CA ALA A 39 -3.34 0.02 -10.39
C ALA A 39 -2.69 1.03 -11.36
N GLN A 40 -3.37 2.15 -11.65
CA GLN A 40 -2.83 3.21 -12.51
C GLN A 40 -1.58 3.85 -11.89
N ASP A 41 -1.62 4.17 -10.59
CA ASP A 41 -0.47 4.74 -9.87
C ASP A 41 0.71 3.76 -9.78
N CYS A 42 0.43 2.45 -9.76
CA CYS A 42 1.44 1.39 -9.74
C CYS A 42 1.84 0.85 -11.13
N GLU A 43 1.28 1.41 -12.22
CA GLU A 43 1.49 0.95 -13.61
C GLU A 43 1.23 -0.56 -13.81
N VAL A 44 0.15 -1.07 -13.22
CA VAL A 44 -0.31 -2.47 -13.34
C VAL A 44 -1.80 -2.54 -13.68
N THR A 45 -2.37 -3.74 -13.71
CA THR A 45 -3.82 -3.94 -13.92
C THR A 45 -4.59 -4.04 -12.60
N ALA A 46 -5.88 -3.68 -12.60
CA ALA A 46 -6.74 -3.84 -11.42
C ALA A 46 -6.78 -5.30 -10.91
N SER A 47 -6.79 -6.29 -11.81
CA SER A 47 -6.71 -7.72 -11.45
C SER A 47 -5.37 -8.11 -10.79
N THR A 48 -4.30 -7.35 -11.06
CA THR A 48 -3.01 -7.54 -10.40
C THR A 48 -3.06 -7.04 -8.96
N VAL A 49 -3.62 -5.85 -8.74
CA VAL A 49 -3.87 -5.31 -7.39
C VAL A 49 -4.81 -6.23 -6.61
N HIS A 50 -5.88 -6.72 -7.24
CA HIS A 50 -6.78 -7.70 -6.61
C HIS A 50 -6.04 -8.93 -6.10
N ARG A 51 -5.20 -9.57 -6.94
CA ARG A 51 -4.42 -10.75 -6.52
C ARG A 51 -3.41 -10.46 -5.41
N TRP A 52 -2.90 -9.23 -5.35
CA TRP A 52 -2.05 -8.79 -4.24
C TRP A 52 -2.86 -8.68 -2.96
N GLU A 53 -3.98 -7.96 -2.98
CA GLU A 53 -4.83 -7.74 -1.81
C GLU A 53 -5.49 -9.00 -1.26
N THR A 54 -5.75 -10.00 -2.11
CA THR A 54 -6.29 -11.30 -1.67
C THR A 54 -5.20 -12.29 -1.24
N GLY A 55 -3.92 -11.91 -1.31
CA GLY A 55 -2.79 -12.78 -1.00
C GLY A 55 -2.54 -13.91 -2.02
N SER A 56 -3.33 -13.98 -3.11
CA SER A 56 -3.18 -15.01 -4.15
C SER A 56 -1.85 -14.89 -4.92
N ARG A 57 -1.24 -13.69 -4.93
CA ARG A 57 0.10 -13.43 -5.46
C ARG A 57 0.72 -12.27 -4.71
N LEU A 58 2.01 -12.33 -4.38
CA LEU A 58 2.72 -11.18 -3.83
C LEU A 58 3.39 -10.33 -4.93
N PRO A 59 3.51 -8.99 -4.73
CA PRO A 59 4.32 -8.11 -5.58
C PRO A 59 5.78 -8.59 -5.66
N ARG A 60 6.44 -8.36 -6.80
CA ARG A 60 7.85 -8.73 -7.02
C ARG A 60 8.57 -7.63 -7.79
N GLY A 61 9.90 -7.59 -7.67
CA GLY A 61 10.75 -6.63 -8.39
C GLY A 61 10.31 -5.18 -8.15
N ARG A 62 10.20 -4.39 -9.23
CA ARG A 62 9.79 -2.98 -9.16
C ARG A 62 8.44 -2.75 -8.46
N ASN A 63 7.52 -3.72 -8.57
CA ASN A 63 6.17 -3.59 -8.02
C ASN A 63 6.15 -3.60 -6.50
N ILE A 64 7.19 -4.14 -5.83
CA ILE A 64 7.35 -4.03 -4.39
C ILE A 64 7.46 -2.56 -4.01
N THR A 65 8.34 -1.83 -4.69
CA THR A 65 8.56 -0.40 -4.38
C THR A 65 7.36 0.44 -4.78
N ALA A 66 6.76 0.20 -5.96
CA ALA A 66 5.61 0.97 -6.41
C ALA A 66 4.41 0.82 -5.46
N TYR A 67 4.03 -0.42 -5.13
CA TYR A 67 2.85 -0.66 -4.31
C TYR A 67 3.08 -0.32 -2.83
N HIS A 68 4.30 -0.56 -2.29
CA HIS A 68 4.66 -0.10 -0.96
C HIS A 68 4.61 1.43 -0.86
N ALA A 69 5.19 2.16 -1.82
CA ALA A 69 5.16 3.62 -1.82
C ALA A 69 3.74 4.18 -1.94
N PHE A 70 2.88 3.56 -2.74
CA PHE A 70 1.46 3.89 -2.80
C PHE A 70 0.79 3.74 -1.43
N LEU A 71 0.91 2.57 -0.78
CA LEU A 71 0.29 2.30 0.52
C LEU A 71 0.88 3.16 1.65
N ALA A 72 2.20 3.38 1.66
CA ALA A 72 2.87 4.23 2.65
C ALA A 72 2.33 5.67 2.62
N ARG A 73 2.07 6.22 1.42
CA ARG A 73 1.40 7.54 1.31
C ARG A 73 -0.01 7.54 1.92
N LEU A 74 -0.76 6.44 1.78
CA LEU A 74 -2.08 6.31 2.41
C LEU A 74 -1.99 6.19 3.93
N VAL A 75 -0.98 5.48 4.46
CA VAL A 75 -0.71 5.41 5.90
C VAL A 75 -0.45 6.80 6.45
N GLU A 76 0.44 7.57 5.82
CA GLU A 76 0.76 8.93 6.26
C GLU A 76 -0.45 9.86 6.16
N ARG A 77 -1.25 9.77 5.10
CA ARG A 77 -2.53 10.49 4.99
C ARG A 77 -3.50 10.13 6.12
N LYS A 78 -3.64 8.84 6.45
CA LYS A 78 -4.51 8.36 7.54
C LYS A 78 -4.03 8.87 8.90
N ARG A 79 -2.71 8.98 9.12
CA ARG A 79 -2.13 9.54 10.34
C ARG A 79 -2.37 11.05 10.45
N GLN A 80 -2.31 11.77 9.34
CA GLN A 80 -2.53 13.21 9.27
C GLN A 80 -4.03 13.59 9.34
N GLY A 81 -4.92 12.72 8.86
CA GLY A 81 -6.38 12.89 8.91
C GLY A 81 -7.02 12.43 10.22
N GLY A 82 -6.23 12.18 11.26
CA GLY A 82 -6.72 11.88 12.61
C GLY A 82 -7.02 13.15 13.41
N GLU A 83 -7.89 14.02 12.90
CA GLU A 83 -8.55 15.09 13.67
C GLU A 83 -10.08 14.87 13.55
N PRO A 84 -10.82 15.00 14.65
CA PRO A 84 -12.13 14.38 14.82
C PRO A 84 -13.22 15.12 14.04
N ASP A 85 -14.09 14.37 13.36
CA ASP A 85 -15.45 14.81 13.08
C ASP A 85 -16.18 14.97 14.42
N GLY A 86 -15.98 16.11 15.05
CA GLY A 86 -16.82 16.70 16.06
C GLY A 86 -17.45 17.96 15.51
N GLN A 87 -18.65 17.83 14.95
CA GLN A 87 -19.75 18.79 15.13
C GLN A 87 -21.09 18.14 14.77
#